data_AF-A0A6J7B7U0-F1
#
_entry.id   AF-A0A6J7B7U0-F1
#
_cell.length_a   1.000
_cell.length_b   1.000
_cell.length_c   1.000
_cell.angle_alpha   90.00
_cell.angle_beta   90.00
_cell.angle_gamma   90.00
#
_symmetry.space_group_name_H-M   'P 1'
#
loop_
_entity.id
_entity.type
_entity.pdbx_description
1 polymer ?
#
loop_
_entity_poly.entity_id
_entity_poly.type
_entity_poly.pdbx_seq_one_letter_code
_entity_poly.pdbx_strand_id
1 'polypeptide(L)'
;MNLRFSRTPRLFTLFFTLFLLVPIFAPMNFVILQPGNGTGLFPKVLTVKSSDFQIYKPNGQMYLLAIWVSTPDTKVLGAEVLGCWVRADCVVFPRSVIYKRTSTSSSESAQSRKEMKDSQSDALTATKNLMSKRYPTIDTRGVRDSLITVNLPNTGGPSGGLIFSLGLLELLTPEDLLQGRKIAGSGTISADGSVGAIGGIAEKLISAKKTGATILFASRSNCDEIPKNVSGITVIAISNLEQALTYLQKPVSPDAQAIDSAGIYGCTNLGA
;
A
#
# COMPACT_ATOMS: atom_id res chain seq x y z
N MET A 1 23.72 -29.52 -51.73
CA MET A 1 23.99 -30.36 -50.54
C MET A 1 22.69 -30.45 -49.75
N ASN A 2 21.89 -31.51 -49.98
CA ASN A 2 20.58 -31.67 -49.32
C ASN A 2 20.82 -32.25 -47.92
N LEU A 3 20.77 -31.38 -46.90
CA LEU A 3 20.76 -31.81 -45.50
C LEU A 3 19.46 -32.57 -45.23
N ARG A 4 19.56 -33.89 -45.18
CA ARG A 4 18.44 -34.80 -44.88
C ARG A 4 18.29 -34.84 -43.36
N PHE A 5 17.52 -33.92 -42.79
CA PHE A 5 17.17 -33.96 -41.36
C PHE A 5 16.35 -35.22 -41.09
N SER A 6 16.89 -36.16 -40.30
CA SER A 6 16.13 -37.29 -39.80
C SER A 6 15.01 -36.79 -38.88
N ARG A 7 13.82 -37.39 -38.95
CA ARG A 7 12.74 -37.07 -38.01
C ARG A 7 13.22 -37.35 -36.59
N THR A 8 13.01 -36.42 -35.67
CA THR A 8 13.35 -36.61 -34.26
C THR A 8 12.68 -37.87 -33.70
N PRO A 9 13.40 -38.71 -32.92
CA PRO A 9 12.82 -39.92 -32.34
C PRO A 9 11.60 -39.59 -31.49
N ARG A 10 10.48 -40.30 -31.70
CA ARG A 10 9.21 -40.04 -30.99
C ARG A 10 9.35 -40.07 -29.47
N LEU A 11 10.16 -40.99 -28.94
CA LEU A 11 10.47 -41.10 -27.50
C LEU A 11 11.16 -39.84 -26.97
N PHE A 12 12.11 -39.28 -27.73
CA PHE A 12 12.81 -38.06 -27.37
C PHE A 12 11.85 -36.87 -27.38
N THR A 13 11.05 -36.71 -28.44
CA THR A 13 10.03 -35.65 -28.51
C THR A 13 9.05 -35.76 -27.34
N LEU A 14 8.55 -36.97 -27.04
CA LEU A 14 7.62 -37.19 -25.92
C LEU A 14 8.23 -36.82 -24.58
N PHE A 15 9.48 -37.23 -24.32
CA PHE A 15 10.21 -36.87 -23.11
C PHE A 15 10.33 -35.35 -22.94
N PHE A 16 10.79 -34.62 -23.97
CA PHE A 16 10.94 -33.16 -23.89
C PHE A 16 9.59 -32.45 -23.78
N THR A 17 8.55 -32.93 -24.48
CA THR A 17 7.20 -32.35 -24.33
C THR A 17 6.68 -32.54 -22.91
N LEU A 18 6.86 -33.72 -22.31
CA LEU A 18 6.42 -33.97 -20.94
C LEU A 18 7.24 -33.19 -19.92
N PHE A 19 8.56 -33.10 -20.11
CA PHE A 19 9.45 -32.30 -19.28
C PHE A 19 9.08 -30.80 -19.29
N LEU A 20 8.65 -30.26 -20.44
CA LEU A 20 8.21 -28.86 -20.55
C LEU A 20 6.77 -28.65 -20.05
N LEU A 21 5.86 -29.60 -20.25
CA LEU A 21 4.45 -29.46 -19.87
C LEU A 21 4.20 -29.71 -18.38
N VAL A 22 4.89 -30.67 -17.76
CA VAL A 22 4.64 -31.02 -16.34
C VAL A 22 4.82 -29.81 -15.41
N PRO A 23 5.90 -29.00 -15.49
CA PRO A 23 6.08 -27.83 -14.63
C PRO A 23 5.00 -26.77 -14.80
N ILE A 24 4.40 -26.65 -15.99
CA ILE A 24 3.34 -25.67 -16.28
C ILE A 24 2.09 -25.97 -15.44
N PHE A 25 1.78 -27.25 -15.21
CA PHE A 25 0.61 -27.70 -14.44
C PHE A 25 0.94 -28.13 -13.01
N ALA A 26 2.22 -28.21 -12.64
CA ALA A 26 2.63 -28.54 -11.28
C ALA A 26 2.45 -27.35 -10.33
N PRO A 27 2.03 -27.58 -9.07
CA PRO A 27 1.99 -26.54 -8.05
C PRO A 27 3.41 -26.14 -7.67
N MET A 28 3.68 -24.84 -7.72
CA MET A 28 4.97 -24.25 -7.45
C MET A 28 4.98 -23.57 -6.07
N ASN A 29 6.15 -23.53 -5.42
CA ASN A 29 6.31 -22.92 -4.09
C ASN A 29 6.53 -21.40 -4.14
N PHE A 30 5.66 -20.71 -4.87
CA PHE A 30 5.68 -19.25 -5.04
C PHE A 30 4.39 -18.62 -4.54
N VAL A 31 4.45 -17.32 -4.29
CA VAL A 31 3.30 -16.46 -4.04
C VAL A 31 3.25 -15.37 -5.09
N ILE A 32 2.04 -14.98 -5.45
CA ILE A 32 1.77 -13.94 -6.43
C ILE A 32 1.26 -12.70 -5.69
N LEU A 33 1.87 -11.56 -5.99
CA LEU A 33 1.47 -10.24 -5.51
C LEU A 33 0.93 -9.43 -6.69
N GLN A 34 -0.20 -8.76 -6.49
CA GLN A 34 -0.84 -7.93 -7.51
C GLN A 34 -1.40 -6.63 -6.92
N PRO A 35 -1.52 -5.56 -7.71
CA PRO A 35 -2.23 -4.35 -7.33
C PRO A 35 -3.67 -4.66 -6.91
N GLY A 36 -4.03 -4.26 -5.69
CA GLY A 36 -5.40 -4.29 -5.21
C GLY A 36 -6.16 -3.02 -5.56
N ASN A 37 -7.34 -2.87 -4.99
CA ASN A 37 -8.12 -1.65 -5.12
C ASN A 37 -7.63 -0.59 -4.12
N GLY A 38 -7.82 0.68 -4.46
CA GLY A 38 -7.72 1.77 -3.50
C GLY A 38 -9.11 2.17 -3.00
N THR A 39 -9.29 2.16 -1.68
CA THR A 39 -10.58 2.42 -1.03
C THR A 39 -10.57 3.83 -0.44
N GLY A 40 -11.53 4.67 -0.83
CA GLY A 40 -11.69 6.00 -0.25
C GLY A 40 -12.06 5.93 1.24
N LEU A 41 -11.38 6.71 2.08
CA LEU A 41 -11.64 6.76 3.51
C LEU A 41 -13.02 7.38 3.81
N PHE A 42 -13.36 8.46 3.13
CA PHE A 42 -14.56 9.23 3.45
C PHE A 42 -15.71 8.98 2.46
N PRO A 43 -16.98 9.06 2.89
CA PRO A 43 -17.45 9.16 4.29
C PRO A 43 -17.68 7.79 4.93
N LYS A 44 -17.32 6.67 4.28
CA LYS A 44 -17.81 5.32 4.67
C LYS A 44 -16.81 4.47 5.45
N VAL A 45 -15.51 4.59 5.16
CA VAL A 45 -14.50 3.69 5.73
C VAL A 45 -14.01 4.23 7.07
N LEU A 46 -13.59 5.49 7.13
CA LEU A 46 -13.20 6.16 8.35
C LEU A 46 -14.31 7.12 8.76
N THR A 47 -14.93 6.84 9.90
CA THR A 47 -15.95 7.71 10.48
C THR A 47 -15.64 7.96 11.94
N VAL A 48 -15.82 9.21 12.35
CA VAL A 48 -15.76 9.64 13.74
C VAL A 48 -17.17 10.07 14.13
N LYS A 49 -17.67 9.63 15.28
CA LYS A 49 -18.96 10.04 15.82
C LYS A 49 -18.77 10.57 17.23
N SER A 50 -19.06 11.85 17.44
CA SER A 50 -18.98 12.48 18.75
C SER A 50 -19.89 13.69 18.83
N SER A 51 -20.48 13.91 20.01
CA SER A 51 -21.13 15.18 20.40
C SER A 51 -20.15 16.14 21.09
N ASP A 52 -19.00 15.64 21.53
CA ASP A 52 -18.15 16.31 22.51
C ASP A 52 -17.06 17.19 21.85
N PHE A 53 -16.83 17.01 20.55
CA PHE A 53 -15.86 17.79 19.79
C PHE A 53 -16.31 17.98 18.34
N GLN A 54 -15.83 19.06 17.73
CA GLN A 54 -16.13 19.39 16.35
C GLN A 54 -15.50 18.37 15.40
N ILE A 55 -16.29 17.91 14.42
CA ILE A 55 -15.82 17.08 13.31
C ILE A 55 -15.93 17.92 12.05
N TYR A 56 -14.83 18.00 11.30
CA TYR A 56 -14.74 18.78 10.08
C TYR A 56 -15.08 17.92 8.86
N LYS A 57 -15.70 18.55 7.86
CA LYS A 57 -16.11 17.87 6.63
C LYS A 57 -14.93 17.86 5.67
N PRO A 58 -14.51 16.68 5.17
CA PRO A 58 -13.38 16.61 4.27
C PRO A 58 -13.70 17.22 2.90
N ASN A 59 -12.74 17.95 2.33
CA ASN A 59 -12.82 18.50 0.97
C ASN A 59 -11.83 17.76 0.06
N GLY A 60 -12.21 16.58 -0.42
CA GLY A 60 -11.35 15.74 -1.26
C GLY A 60 -11.50 14.27 -0.89
N GLN A 61 -10.45 13.47 -1.13
CA GLN A 61 -10.46 12.06 -0.72
C GLN A 61 -9.07 11.54 -0.37
N MET A 62 -9.01 10.73 0.69
CA MET A 62 -7.85 9.92 1.05
C MET A 62 -8.09 8.46 0.67
N TYR A 63 -7.12 7.78 0.07
CA TYR A 63 -7.25 6.40 -0.39
C TYR A 63 -6.32 5.46 0.39
N LEU A 64 -6.92 4.46 1.02
CA LEU A 64 -6.22 3.30 1.54
C LEU A 64 -5.91 2.34 0.39
N LEU A 65 -4.66 1.92 0.28
CA LEU A 65 -4.21 1.05 -0.80
C LEU A 65 -4.07 -0.39 -0.32
N ALA A 66 -4.63 -1.32 -1.09
CA ALA A 66 -4.48 -2.74 -0.87
C ALA A 66 -3.61 -3.39 -1.95
N ILE A 67 -2.99 -4.51 -1.60
CA ILE A 67 -2.41 -5.47 -2.54
C ILE A 67 -3.11 -6.80 -2.35
N TRP A 68 -3.24 -7.56 -3.44
CA TRP A 68 -3.65 -8.95 -3.36
C TRP A 68 -2.41 -9.82 -3.23
N VAL A 69 -2.45 -10.76 -2.29
CA VAL A 69 -1.37 -11.73 -2.06
C VAL A 69 -2.00 -13.12 -2.01
N SER A 70 -1.51 -14.05 -2.82
CA SER A 70 -1.97 -15.44 -2.79
C SER A 70 -1.74 -16.05 -1.40
N THR A 71 -2.73 -16.71 -0.81
CA THR A 71 -2.68 -17.20 0.57
C THR A 71 -1.68 -18.36 0.76
N PRO A 72 -1.26 -18.69 2.01
CA PRO A 72 -0.32 -19.78 2.31
C PRO A 72 -0.73 -21.17 1.83
N ASP A 73 -2.02 -21.41 1.59
CA ASP A 73 -2.52 -22.72 1.12
C ASP A 73 -2.86 -22.72 -0.37
N THR A 74 -2.79 -21.57 -1.04
CA THR A 74 -3.09 -21.45 -2.47
C THR A 74 -2.04 -22.19 -3.31
N LYS A 75 -2.48 -23.13 -4.15
CA LYS A 75 -1.63 -23.84 -5.11
C LYS A 75 -1.46 -22.99 -6.36
N VAL A 76 -0.31 -22.32 -6.47
CA VAL A 76 0.04 -21.51 -7.65
C VAL A 76 0.65 -22.43 -8.70
N LEU A 77 0.09 -22.46 -9.91
CA LEU A 77 0.60 -23.29 -11.02
C LEU A 77 1.78 -22.62 -11.73
N GLY A 78 2.64 -23.41 -12.38
CA GLY A 78 3.74 -22.88 -13.19
C GLY A 78 3.27 -21.95 -14.32
N ALA A 79 2.11 -22.24 -14.93
CA ALA A 79 1.47 -21.37 -15.91
C ALA A 79 1.17 -19.97 -15.35
N GLU A 80 0.69 -19.88 -14.10
CA GLU A 80 0.37 -18.61 -13.44
C GLU A 80 1.63 -17.82 -13.12
N VAL A 81 2.72 -18.50 -12.72
CA VAL A 81 4.03 -17.88 -12.50
C VAL A 81 4.56 -17.26 -13.79
N LEU A 82 4.53 -18.02 -14.89
CA LEU A 82 4.96 -17.53 -16.21
C LEU A 82 4.06 -16.37 -16.68
N GLY A 83 2.74 -16.51 -16.52
CA GLY A 83 1.79 -15.45 -16.84
C GLY A 83 1.97 -14.19 -15.99
N CYS A 84 2.40 -14.33 -14.73
CA CYS A 84 2.77 -13.20 -13.87
C CYS A 84 4.05 -12.54 -14.36
N TRP A 85 5.09 -13.33 -14.69
CA TRP A 85 6.38 -12.83 -15.19
C TRP A 85 6.26 -12.05 -16.51
N VAL A 86 5.35 -12.45 -17.40
CA VAL A 86 5.09 -11.73 -18.67
C VAL A 86 4.34 -10.41 -18.45
N ARG A 87 3.60 -10.26 -17.35
CA ARG A 87 2.82 -9.05 -17.06
C ARG A 87 3.63 -8.08 -16.21
N ALA A 88 3.47 -6.78 -16.49
CA ALA A 88 4.13 -5.72 -15.72
C ALA A 88 3.42 -5.37 -14.40
N ASP A 89 2.24 -5.95 -14.13
CA ASP A 89 1.39 -5.65 -12.97
C ASP A 89 1.32 -6.79 -11.95
N CYS A 90 2.35 -7.63 -11.90
CA CYS A 90 2.36 -8.84 -11.10
C CYS A 90 3.79 -9.19 -10.69
N VAL A 91 3.99 -9.60 -9.43
CA VAL A 91 5.31 -10.01 -8.92
C VAL A 91 5.21 -11.38 -8.25
N VAL A 92 6.24 -12.20 -8.46
CA VAL A 92 6.35 -13.54 -7.90
C VAL A 92 7.46 -13.57 -6.86
N PHE A 93 7.15 -14.03 -5.65
CA PHE A 93 8.12 -14.26 -4.58
C PHE A 93 8.14 -15.72 -4.12
N PRO A 94 9.29 -16.25 -3.68
CA PRO A 94 9.31 -17.55 -3.01
C PRO A 94 8.40 -17.50 -1.78
N ARG A 95 7.59 -18.54 -1.56
CA ARG A 95 6.60 -18.55 -0.47
C ARG A 95 7.22 -18.32 0.91
N SER A 96 8.44 -18.79 1.13
CA SER A 96 9.18 -18.64 2.38
C SER A 96 9.64 -17.22 2.70
N VAL A 97 9.62 -16.30 1.72
CA VAL A 97 9.93 -14.88 1.95
C VAL A 97 8.73 -14.16 2.57
N ILE A 98 7.51 -14.57 2.20
CA ILE A 98 6.27 -13.92 2.66
C ILE A 98 5.66 -14.64 3.86
N TYR A 99 5.71 -15.97 3.89
CA TYR A 99 5.03 -16.79 4.88
C TYR A 99 5.98 -17.68 5.66
N LYS A 100 5.65 -17.88 6.94
CA LYS A 100 6.30 -18.91 7.77
C LYS A 100 5.89 -20.30 7.28
N ARG A 101 6.77 -21.29 7.38
CA ARG A 101 6.49 -22.65 6.86
C ARG A 101 5.26 -23.34 7.46
N THR A 102 4.84 -22.92 8.66
CA THR A 102 3.70 -23.50 9.40
C THR A 102 2.43 -22.64 9.33
N SER A 103 2.44 -21.53 8.59
CA SER A 103 1.30 -20.64 8.51
C SER A 103 0.19 -21.22 7.64
N THR A 104 -1.06 -21.07 8.08
CA THR A 104 -2.26 -21.40 7.31
C THR A 104 -2.97 -20.13 6.89
N SER A 105 -3.84 -20.20 5.88
CA SER A 105 -4.66 -19.05 5.45
C SER A 105 -5.50 -18.48 6.59
N SER A 106 -5.98 -19.32 7.50
CA SER A 106 -6.77 -18.91 8.67
C SER A 106 -5.91 -18.14 9.69
N SER A 107 -4.73 -18.68 10.04
CA SER A 107 -3.82 -18.04 11.00
C SER A 107 -3.29 -16.70 10.47
N GLU A 108 -2.92 -16.64 9.18
CA GLU A 108 -2.44 -15.40 8.56
C GLU A 108 -3.54 -14.34 8.47
N SER A 109 -4.77 -14.74 8.15
CA SER A 109 -5.89 -13.80 8.10
C SER A 109 -6.24 -13.27 9.50
N ALA A 110 -6.15 -14.11 10.54
CA ALA A 110 -6.38 -13.68 11.92
C ALA A 110 -5.30 -12.71 12.39
N GLN A 111 -4.03 -13.02 12.12
CA GLN A 111 -2.89 -12.16 12.45
C GLN A 111 -2.98 -10.81 11.71
N SER A 112 -3.25 -10.83 10.40
CA SER A 112 -3.38 -9.61 9.60
C SER A 112 -4.51 -8.69 10.08
N ARG A 113 -5.64 -9.27 10.55
CA ARG A 113 -6.72 -8.49 11.17
C ARG A 113 -6.33 -7.90 12.51
N LYS A 114 -5.52 -8.62 13.30
CA LYS A 114 -4.98 -8.10 14.56
C LYS A 114 -4.03 -6.92 14.30
N GLU A 115 -3.06 -7.09 13.41
CA GLU A 115 -2.12 -6.02 13.02
C GLU A 115 -2.82 -4.78 12.48
N MET A 116 -3.93 -4.97 11.76
CA MET A 116 -4.76 -3.85 11.29
C MET A 116 -5.41 -3.09 12.45
N LYS A 117 -5.92 -3.79 13.48
CA LYS A 117 -6.48 -3.14 14.67
C LYS A 117 -5.42 -2.40 15.46
N ASP A 118 -4.27 -3.04 15.67
CA ASP A 118 -3.13 -2.44 16.37
C ASP A 118 -2.66 -1.18 15.61
N SER A 119 -2.55 -1.27 14.28
CA SER A 119 -2.22 -0.13 13.43
C SER A 119 -3.23 1.02 13.48
N GLN A 120 -4.51 0.75 13.72
CA GLN A 120 -5.52 1.82 13.89
C GLN A 120 -5.37 2.51 15.25
N SER A 121 -5.07 1.76 16.30
CA SER A 121 -4.82 2.31 17.65
C SER A 121 -3.53 3.12 17.69
N ASP A 122 -2.46 2.63 17.04
CA ASP A 122 -1.21 3.37 16.85
C ASP A 122 -1.44 4.65 16.03
N ALA A 123 -2.27 4.56 14.97
CA ALA A 123 -2.62 5.72 14.14
C ALA A 123 -3.36 6.79 14.94
N LEU A 124 -4.30 6.41 15.81
CA LEU A 124 -4.97 7.34 16.71
C LEU A 124 -3.96 7.99 17.67
N THR A 125 -3.13 7.17 18.32
CA THR A 125 -2.15 7.65 19.31
C THR A 125 -1.16 8.62 18.68
N ALA A 126 -0.59 8.27 17.52
CA ALA A 126 0.28 9.14 16.74
C ALA A 126 -0.41 10.46 16.37
N THR A 127 -1.67 10.40 15.96
CA THR A 127 -2.46 11.59 15.63
C THR A 127 -2.64 12.49 16.84
N LYS A 128 -3.04 11.95 17.98
CA LYS A 128 -3.23 12.72 19.23
C LYS A 128 -1.93 13.36 19.71
N ASN A 129 -0.82 12.63 19.62
CA ASN A 129 0.50 13.14 19.97
C ASN A 129 0.90 14.30 19.07
N LEU A 130 0.72 14.17 17.75
CA LEU A 130 0.99 15.26 16.81
C LEU A 130 0.04 16.45 17.02
N MET A 131 -1.25 16.20 17.27
CA MET A 131 -2.23 17.25 17.54
C MET A 131 -1.90 18.03 18.81
N SER A 132 -1.46 17.36 19.86
CA SER A 132 -1.04 18.02 21.10
C SER A 132 0.14 18.98 20.87
N LYS A 133 1.01 18.68 19.89
CA LYS A 133 2.15 19.51 19.50
C LYS A 133 1.77 20.65 18.55
N ARG A 134 0.91 20.41 17.56
CA ARG A 134 0.61 21.36 16.47
C ARG A 134 -0.69 22.14 16.63
N TYR A 135 -1.62 21.60 17.40
CA TYR A 135 -2.94 22.17 17.67
C TYR A 135 -3.25 22.15 19.19
N PRO A 136 -2.45 22.83 20.02
CA PRO A 136 -2.58 22.78 21.48
C PRO A 136 -3.92 23.32 22.00
N THR A 137 -4.68 24.05 21.17
CA THR A 137 -6.00 24.58 21.50
C THR A 137 -7.13 23.57 21.30
N ILE A 138 -6.88 22.43 20.65
CA ILE A 138 -7.89 21.39 20.41
C ILE A 138 -7.80 20.34 21.51
N ASP A 139 -8.89 20.16 22.26
CA ASP A 139 -8.94 19.13 23.30
C ASP A 139 -9.12 17.73 22.69
N THR A 140 -8.05 16.94 22.75
CA THR A 140 -8.02 15.56 22.25
C THR A 140 -8.34 14.51 23.31
N ARG A 141 -8.61 14.90 24.58
CA ARG A 141 -8.85 13.95 25.69
C ARG A 141 -10.10 13.10 25.49
N GLY A 142 -11.11 13.66 24.81
CA GLY A 142 -12.33 12.96 24.44
C GLY A 142 -12.15 11.97 23.28
N VAL A 143 -11.10 12.10 22.46
CA VAL A 143 -10.88 11.24 21.29
C VAL A 143 -10.31 9.89 21.74
N ARG A 144 -11.08 8.83 21.51
CA ARG A 144 -10.79 7.45 21.92
C ARG A 144 -11.18 6.48 20.80
N ASP A 145 -10.57 5.30 20.79
CA ASP A 145 -10.81 4.24 19.79
C ASP A 145 -12.30 3.90 19.62
N SER A 146 -13.09 3.95 20.71
CA SER A 146 -14.53 3.65 20.68
C SER A 146 -15.37 4.61 19.83
N LEU A 147 -14.86 5.81 19.52
CA LEU A 147 -15.55 6.83 18.71
C LEU A 147 -15.19 6.74 17.22
N ILE A 148 -14.18 5.93 16.88
CA ILE A 148 -13.63 5.79 15.54
C ILE A 148 -14.08 4.43 14.99
N THR A 149 -14.80 4.47 13.88
CA THR A 149 -15.19 3.25 13.17
C THR A 149 -14.42 3.17 11.86
N VAL A 150 -13.65 2.09 11.71
CA VAL A 150 -12.96 1.73 10.46
C VAL A 150 -13.60 0.48 9.86
N ASN A 151 -14.27 0.61 8.72
CA ASN A 151 -14.97 -0.51 8.07
C ASN A 151 -14.17 -1.07 6.88
N LEU A 152 -13.47 -2.19 7.13
CA LEU A 152 -12.64 -2.89 6.14
C LEU A 152 -12.74 -4.41 6.31
N PRO A 153 -13.82 -5.05 5.82
CA PRO A 153 -14.12 -6.45 6.13
C PRO A 153 -13.07 -7.43 5.57
N ASN A 154 -12.45 -7.08 4.44
CA ASN A 154 -11.55 -7.96 3.69
C ASN A 154 -10.13 -7.38 3.54
N THR A 155 -9.73 -6.42 4.39
CA THR A 155 -8.41 -5.80 4.34
C THR A 155 -7.71 -5.97 5.67
N GLY A 156 -6.44 -6.37 5.64
CA GLY A 156 -5.60 -6.57 6.82
C GLY A 156 -4.19 -6.02 6.62
N GLY A 157 -3.36 -6.19 7.65
CA GLY A 157 -1.97 -5.74 7.69
C GLY A 157 -1.80 -4.28 8.13
N PRO A 158 -0.62 -3.91 8.64
CA PRO A 158 -0.40 -2.62 9.32
C PRO A 158 -0.18 -1.43 8.37
N SER A 159 -0.21 -1.65 7.06
CA SER A 159 0.24 -0.66 6.07
C SER A 159 -0.71 0.54 5.84
N GLY A 160 -1.85 0.56 6.53
CA GLY A 160 -2.84 1.64 6.49
C GLY A 160 -2.67 2.70 7.58
N GLY A 161 -1.78 2.48 8.55
CA GLY A 161 -1.61 3.37 9.70
C GLY A 161 -1.40 4.84 9.32
N LEU A 162 -0.49 5.11 8.37
CA LEU A 162 -0.24 6.47 7.90
C LEU A 162 -1.50 7.16 7.36
N ILE A 163 -2.26 6.52 6.46
CA ILE A 163 -3.41 7.18 5.84
C ILE A 163 -4.57 7.32 6.83
N PHE A 164 -4.70 6.42 7.81
CA PHE A 164 -5.67 6.60 8.89
C PHE A 164 -5.32 7.79 9.76
N SER A 165 -4.05 7.99 10.13
CA SER A 165 -3.63 9.17 10.90
C SER A 165 -3.91 10.47 10.13
N LEU A 166 -3.58 10.52 8.83
CA LEU A 166 -3.89 11.68 8.00
C LEU A 166 -5.41 11.92 7.89
N GLY A 167 -6.20 10.85 7.77
CA GLY A 167 -7.65 10.96 7.73
C GLY A 167 -8.25 11.46 9.05
N LEU A 168 -7.67 11.05 10.19
CA LEU A 168 -8.06 11.57 11.50
C LEU A 168 -7.69 13.05 11.66
N LEU A 169 -6.50 13.47 11.19
CA LEU A 169 -6.12 14.88 11.19
C LEU A 169 -7.10 15.72 10.37
N GLU A 170 -7.47 15.28 9.17
CA GLU A 170 -8.48 15.95 8.33
C GLU A 170 -9.84 16.09 9.03
N LEU A 171 -10.29 15.08 9.77
CA LEU A 171 -11.58 15.12 10.46
C LEU A 171 -11.57 15.88 11.78
N LEU A 172 -10.42 15.96 12.46
CA LEU A 172 -10.31 16.48 13.83
C LEU A 172 -9.65 17.86 13.91
N THR A 173 -9.14 18.38 12.80
CA THR A 173 -8.52 19.71 12.72
C THR A 173 -9.33 20.64 11.82
N PRO A 174 -9.37 21.96 12.10
CA PRO A 174 -10.12 22.93 11.29
C PRO A 174 -9.50 23.20 9.92
N GLU A 175 -8.27 22.76 9.70
CA GLU A 175 -7.55 22.97 8.45
C GLU A 175 -8.05 21.99 7.38
N ASP A 176 -8.36 22.51 6.19
CA ASP A 176 -8.60 21.68 5.01
C ASP A 176 -7.25 21.14 4.50
N LEU A 177 -6.85 19.94 4.95
CA LEU A 177 -5.59 19.32 4.52
C LEU A 177 -5.72 18.74 3.11
N LEU A 178 -6.92 18.35 2.69
CA LEU A 178 -7.14 17.82 1.36
C LEU A 178 -7.13 18.89 0.29
N GLN A 179 -7.74 20.06 0.52
CA GLN A 179 -7.82 21.19 -0.43
C GLN A 179 -8.32 20.76 -1.82
N GLY A 180 -9.32 19.88 -1.85
CA GLY A 180 -9.89 19.28 -3.06
C GLY A 180 -9.05 18.13 -3.68
N ARG A 181 -7.88 17.79 -3.11
CA ARG A 181 -6.97 16.79 -3.67
C ARG A 181 -7.46 15.35 -3.41
N LYS A 182 -7.01 14.45 -4.29
CA LYS A 182 -7.09 13.00 -4.12
C LYS A 182 -5.72 12.48 -3.71
N ILE A 183 -5.63 11.95 -2.49
CA ILE A 183 -4.35 11.59 -1.86
C ILE A 183 -4.38 10.12 -1.51
N ALA A 184 -3.35 9.39 -1.89
CA ALA A 184 -3.14 8.02 -1.45
C ALA A 184 -1.98 7.97 -0.45
N GLY A 185 -1.96 6.95 0.40
CA GLY A 185 -0.91 6.80 1.38
C GLY A 185 -0.76 5.36 1.84
N SER A 186 0.48 4.93 2.02
CA SER A 186 0.78 3.67 2.68
C SER A 186 2.07 3.76 3.47
N GLY A 187 2.03 3.16 4.65
CA GLY A 187 3.10 3.17 5.63
C GLY A 187 2.57 2.60 6.93
N THR A 188 3.38 1.78 7.60
CA THR A 188 3.08 1.48 9.01
C THR A 188 3.28 2.76 9.82
N ILE A 189 2.63 2.86 10.97
CA ILE A 189 2.82 3.99 11.88
C ILE A 189 3.05 3.47 13.28
N SER A 190 4.01 4.07 13.97
CA SER A 190 4.22 3.86 15.40
C SER A 190 3.54 4.99 16.19
N ALA A 191 3.25 4.75 17.48
CA ALA A 191 2.57 5.72 18.35
C ALA A 191 3.28 7.08 18.49
N ASP A 192 4.60 7.14 18.22
CA ASP A 192 5.40 8.38 18.19
C ASP A 192 5.26 9.16 16.86
N GLY A 193 4.56 8.60 15.87
CA GLY A 193 4.38 9.17 14.55
C GLY A 193 5.43 8.75 13.52
N SER A 194 6.35 7.84 13.86
CA SER A 194 7.32 7.28 12.90
C SER A 194 6.63 6.44 11.83
N VAL A 195 7.04 6.59 10.56
CA VAL A 195 6.46 5.90 9.40
C VAL A 195 7.39 4.81 8.90
N GLY A 196 6.97 3.55 9.02
CA GLY A 196 7.77 2.38 8.66
C GLY A 196 7.48 1.79 7.29
N ALA A 197 8.39 0.94 6.83
CA ALA A 197 8.33 0.28 5.54
C ALA A 197 7.11 -0.62 5.38
N ILE A 198 6.67 -0.80 4.13
CA ILE A 198 5.58 -1.71 3.76
C ILE A 198 5.99 -2.61 2.61
N GLY A 199 5.32 -3.75 2.45
CA GLY A 199 5.48 -4.58 1.26
C GLY A 199 4.63 -4.10 0.09
N GLY A 200 5.13 -4.29 -1.13
CA GLY A 200 4.40 -4.08 -2.38
C GLY A 200 4.13 -2.61 -2.71
N ILE A 201 5.12 -1.73 -2.49
CA ILE A 201 4.96 -0.30 -2.79
C ILE A 201 4.74 -0.04 -4.28
N ALA A 202 5.37 -0.83 -5.16
CA ALA A 202 5.19 -0.73 -6.60
C ALA A 202 3.75 -1.05 -7.02
N GLU A 203 3.15 -2.11 -6.46
CA GLU A 203 1.76 -2.47 -6.71
C GLU A 203 0.81 -1.42 -6.16
N LYS A 204 1.09 -0.88 -4.97
CA LYS A 204 0.32 0.20 -4.36
C LYS A 204 0.40 1.49 -5.16
N LEU A 205 1.54 1.80 -5.77
CA LEU A 205 1.68 2.92 -6.69
C LEU A 205 0.76 2.76 -7.91
N ILE A 206 0.66 1.55 -8.46
CA ILE A 206 -0.30 1.25 -9.54
C ILE A 206 -1.74 1.45 -9.04
N SER A 207 -2.08 0.95 -7.85
CA SER A 207 -3.40 1.14 -7.24
C SER A 207 -3.74 2.62 -6.99
N ALA A 208 -2.78 3.43 -6.54
CA ALA A 208 -2.94 4.86 -6.32
C ALA A 208 -3.21 5.62 -7.62
N LYS A 209 -2.53 5.26 -8.71
CA LYS A 209 -2.82 5.81 -10.04
C LYS A 209 -4.24 5.44 -10.49
N LYS A 210 -4.66 4.19 -10.27
CA LYS A 210 -6.01 3.71 -10.63
C LYS A 210 -7.13 4.44 -9.88
N THR A 211 -6.90 4.95 -8.67
CA THR A 211 -7.90 5.77 -7.95
C THR A 211 -7.95 7.23 -8.41
N GLY A 212 -7.00 7.65 -9.27
CA GLY A 212 -6.84 9.03 -9.68
C GLY A 212 -6.25 9.91 -8.57
N ALA A 213 -5.52 9.33 -7.62
CA ALA A 213 -4.75 10.11 -6.66
C ALA A 213 -3.61 10.85 -7.38
N THR A 214 -3.40 12.11 -7.03
CA THR A 214 -2.31 12.94 -7.57
C THR A 214 -1.06 12.86 -6.70
N ILE A 215 -1.21 12.44 -5.44
CA ILE A 215 -0.14 12.28 -4.46
C ILE A 215 -0.20 10.87 -3.87
N LEU A 216 0.95 10.23 -3.72
CA LEU A 216 1.16 9.04 -2.91
C LEU A 216 2.16 9.35 -1.81
N PHE A 217 1.73 9.34 -0.55
CA PHE A 217 2.68 9.27 0.57
C PHE A 217 3.18 7.84 0.76
N ALA A 218 4.49 7.68 0.83
CA ALA A 218 5.16 6.40 1.04
C ALA A 218 6.20 6.52 2.16
N SER A 219 6.51 5.42 2.83
CA SER A 219 7.67 5.39 3.75
C SER A 219 8.96 5.61 2.98
N ARG A 220 9.84 6.46 3.51
CA ARG A 220 11.18 6.67 2.97
C ARG A 220 12.01 5.39 2.91
N SER A 221 11.75 4.43 3.80
CA SER A 221 12.43 3.14 3.80
C SER A 221 12.08 2.26 2.58
N ASN A 222 11.06 2.63 1.79
CA ASN A 222 10.68 1.94 0.56
C ASN A 222 11.24 2.61 -0.72
N CYS A 223 12.10 3.62 -0.60
CA CYS A 223 12.61 4.35 -1.77
C CYS A 223 13.27 3.45 -2.82
N ASP A 224 13.99 2.41 -2.40
CA ASP A 224 14.69 1.48 -3.31
C ASP A 224 13.73 0.58 -4.10
N GLU A 225 12.49 0.42 -3.62
CA GLU A 225 11.44 -0.37 -4.28
C GLU A 225 10.53 0.50 -5.18
N ILE A 226 10.66 1.83 -5.12
CA ILE A 226 9.90 2.74 -5.97
C ILE A 226 10.59 2.82 -7.35
N PRO A 227 9.85 2.70 -8.47
CA PRO A 227 10.44 2.86 -9.80
C PRO A 227 11.13 4.21 -9.95
N LYS A 228 12.32 4.24 -10.58
CA LYS A 228 13.13 5.48 -10.70
C LYS A 228 12.39 6.67 -11.33
N ASN A 229 11.46 6.39 -12.24
CA ASN A 229 10.63 7.40 -12.89
C ASN A 229 9.15 7.07 -12.70
N VAL A 230 8.41 8.01 -12.13
CA VAL A 230 6.98 7.90 -11.88
C VAL A 230 6.26 9.04 -12.61
N SER A 231 5.38 8.69 -13.54
CA SER A 231 4.52 9.64 -14.24
C SER A 231 3.06 9.52 -13.78
N GLY A 232 2.32 10.63 -13.87
CA GLY A 232 0.87 10.68 -13.58
C GLY A 232 0.48 10.66 -12.10
N ILE A 233 1.44 10.60 -11.19
CA ILE A 233 1.27 10.74 -9.73
C ILE A 233 2.59 11.21 -9.13
N THR A 234 2.53 11.98 -8.05
CA THR A 234 3.71 12.40 -7.29
C THR A 234 3.89 11.51 -6.06
N VAL A 235 5.07 10.92 -5.88
CA VAL A 235 5.40 10.15 -4.68
C VAL A 235 6.13 11.05 -3.69
N ILE A 236 5.64 11.12 -2.45
CA ILE A 236 6.27 11.86 -1.36
C ILE A 236 6.74 10.86 -0.29
N ALA A 237 8.05 10.68 -0.23
CA ALA A 237 8.71 9.78 0.71
C ALA A 237 8.97 10.47 2.06
N ILE A 238 8.33 9.96 3.11
CA ILE A 238 8.34 10.53 4.45
C ILE A 238 8.86 9.53 5.48
N SER A 239 9.43 10.04 6.57
CA SER A 239 9.88 9.22 7.71
C SER A 239 8.95 9.34 8.92
N ASN A 240 8.07 10.34 8.97
CA ASN A 240 7.13 10.54 10.07
C ASN A 240 5.87 11.30 9.61
N LEU A 241 4.84 11.25 10.45
CA LEU A 241 3.53 11.87 10.22
C LEU A 241 3.59 13.40 10.09
N GLU A 242 4.48 14.06 10.84
CA GLU A 242 4.62 15.52 10.82
C GLU A 242 5.10 16.05 9.46
N GLN A 243 5.94 15.29 8.74
CA GLN A 243 6.35 15.63 7.37
C GLN A 243 5.16 15.62 6.40
N ALA A 244 4.26 14.65 6.52
CA ALA A 244 3.06 14.60 5.70
C ALA A 244 2.11 15.77 6.02
N LEU A 245 1.87 16.05 7.30
CA LEU A 245 1.06 17.20 7.72
C LEU A 245 1.64 18.51 7.17
N THR A 246 2.94 18.74 7.34
CA THR A 246 3.63 19.93 6.86
C THR A 246 3.54 20.07 5.33
N TYR A 247 3.57 18.96 4.60
CA TYR A 247 3.37 18.98 3.15
C TYR A 247 1.92 19.35 2.79
N LEU A 248 0.94 18.80 3.49
CA LEU A 248 -0.48 19.01 3.22
C LEU A 248 -0.95 20.43 3.55
N GLN A 249 -0.37 21.09 4.55
CA GLN A 249 -0.69 22.46 4.93
C GLN A 249 -0.32 23.50 3.85
N LYS A 250 0.58 23.15 2.93
CA LYS A 250 0.92 24.05 1.82
C LYS A 250 -0.29 24.20 0.89
N PRO A 251 -0.61 25.42 0.43
CA PRO A 251 -1.66 25.64 -0.56
C PRO A 251 -1.43 24.79 -1.81
N VAL A 252 -2.51 24.37 -2.45
CA VAL A 252 -2.43 23.84 -3.82
C VAL A 252 -1.87 24.93 -4.72
N SER A 253 -0.59 24.80 -5.11
CA SER A 253 -0.01 25.71 -6.09
C SER A 253 -0.50 25.31 -7.49
N PRO A 254 -1.08 26.24 -8.28
CA PRO A 254 -1.39 25.98 -9.69
C PRO A 254 -0.12 25.65 -10.51
N ASP A 255 1.07 26.06 -10.02
CA ASP A 255 2.39 25.77 -10.58
C ASP A 255 3.07 24.54 -9.94
N ALA A 256 2.37 23.74 -9.12
CA ALA A 256 2.87 22.45 -8.59
C ALA A 256 3.14 21.40 -9.70
N GLN A 257 3.07 21.81 -10.96
CA GLN A 257 3.47 21.07 -12.16
C GLN A 257 4.96 21.20 -12.50
N ALA A 258 5.79 21.80 -11.66
CA ALA A 258 7.20 21.42 -11.63
C ALA A 258 7.30 20.06 -10.91
N ILE A 259 6.76 19.01 -11.56
CA ILE A 259 7.06 17.63 -11.22
C ILE A 259 8.57 17.52 -11.45
N ASP A 260 9.35 17.19 -10.42
CA ASP A 260 10.70 16.68 -10.65
C ASP A 260 10.62 15.65 -11.79
N SER A 261 11.60 15.60 -12.69
CA SER A 261 11.52 14.76 -13.90
C SER A 261 11.26 13.27 -13.57
N ALA A 262 11.52 12.86 -12.31
CA ALA A 262 11.26 11.55 -11.76
C ALA A 262 9.91 11.36 -11.03
N GLY A 263 9.17 12.42 -10.67
CA GLY A 263 7.90 12.34 -9.94
C GLY A 263 7.99 11.86 -8.49
N ILE A 264 9.17 11.92 -7.87
CA ILE A 264 9.46 11.40 -6.52
C ILE A 264 10.19 12.46 -5.70
N TYR A 265 9.71 12.72 -4.48
CA TYR A 265 10.35 13.64 -3.53
C TYR A 265 10.71 12.93 -2.23
N GLY A 266 11.86 13.27 -1.65
CA GLY A 266 12.28 12.77 -0.33
C GLY A 266 13.02 11.43 -0.34
N CYS A 267 13.27 10.84 -1.51
CA CYS A 267 14.20 9.74 -1.72
C CYS A 267 15.56 10.30 -2.10
N THR A 268 16.40 10.63 -1.11
CA THR A 268 17.69 11.33 -1.33
C THR A 268 18.79 10.47 -1.97
N ASN A 269 18.48 9.40 -2.72
CA ASN A 269 19.46 8.51 -3.37
C ASN A 269 18.98 7.91 -4.71
N LEU A 270 18.21 8.62 -5.54
CA LEU A 270 17.87 8.14 -6.90
C LEU A 270 18.94 8.52 -7.96
N GLY A 271 20.22 8.38 -7.62
CA GLY A 271 21.33 8.67 -8.53
C GLY A 271 22.71 8.45 -7.92
N ALA A 272 23.16 7.19 -7.90
CA ALA A 272 24.57 6.81 -8.06
C ALA A 272 24.61 5.56 -8.97
#